data_AF-A0A090KSN6-F1
#
_entry.id   AF-A0A090KSN6-F1
#
_cell.length_a   1.000
_cell.length_b   1.000
_cell.length_c   1.000
_cell.angle_alpha   90.00
_cell.angle_beta   90.00
_cell.angle_gamma   90.00
#
_symmetry.space_group_name_H-M   'P 1'
#
loop_
_entity.id
_entity.type
_entity.pdbx_description
1 polymer ?
#
loop_
_entity_poly.entity_id
_entity_poly.type
_entity_poly.pdbx_seq_one_letter_code
_entity_poly.pdbx_strand_id
1 'polypeptide(L)'
;MDNYFIFVIIFKMYIMIFFISILAIIVLIILLFFPKYGQRFIDIEIKEGKIPGFSENIGIIYKYNIGSYYKTINKLVELQETLLSENSVPATTIAIFYDDISLNYSDYLQSAYGVVFSSATETTSGMVDPPIMNALNSNGFEKIKMPKMKKAIVCKLNSNFESYFKWIYATKIIYPAVRNFVKKQQITNPMFIEVHKNNEVFLVIPLENEFEYKVPKYEMMLSEQEYYDSDSLESECFSDSTESITDEENNTEYEMNDLNFITYSKTYKWIFDNDLYEKERELTYVLPNNENIKGKTFNLSLYKYLIDFKLRSIDNDYINITSSDNLEPPIVIAMSQNHFIESFSLFESIYKYYPNYKIIFYDLGLNINSINEIKSICNVEYRKFDYEKYPSHVKELFLYSWKPIIIAETLRDFKTIWYADTSVIFKRSDLSKIYSLVTCRRKHKYNHKLTEQLKTKDYSNDTNVTKVSDEAFVWKLNIEHCQKSAYLLHSFAGHGILPATNEGLFKYIPTNITSISTIKNKMYEAGFIFAVKTKDTATDILKWYLLCSLEKDCIAPPKSRLAPCDFRNNRYDIKSDGCHRYDQSVINVLLSNANNFDSQNYISQLNNFFVIQRGGNKIWNNTFKCQQNNF
;
A
#
# COMPACT_ATOMS: atom_id res chain seq x y z
N MET A 1 -62.56 28.95 20.44
CA MET A 1 -61.65 29.94 19.83
C MET A 1 -60.49 29.26 19.08
N ASP A 2 -60.37 27.94 19.16
CA ASP A 2 -59.15 27.20 18.84
C ASP A 2 -59.00 26.86 17.34
N ASN A 3 -60.12 26.67 16.62
CA ASN A 3 -60.08 26.38 15.19
C ASN A 3 -59.65 27.60 14.33
N TYR A 4 -59.97 28.82 14.76
CA TYR A 4 -59.54 30.03 14.05
C TYR A 4 -58.04 30.28 14.21
N PHE A 5 -57.49 29.98 15.39
CA PHE A 5 -56.07 30.15 15.67
C PHE A 5 -55.22 29.16 14.87
N ILE A 6 -55.66 27.90 14.77
CA ILE A 6 -55.00 26.87 13.94
C ILE A 6 -55.05 27.25 12.45
N PHE A 7 -56.20 27.75 11.96
CA PHE A 7 -56.33 28.19 10.57
C PHE A 7 -55.37 29.34 10.22
N VAL A 8 -55.21 30.32 11.11
CA VAL A 8 -54.28 31.45 10.90
C VAL A 8 -52.82 30.99 10.86
N ILE A 9 -52.43 30.00 11.68
CA ILE A 9 -51.06 29.45 11.66
C ILE A 9 -50.80 28.68 10.37
N ILE A 10 -51.72 27.81 9.96
CA ILE A 10 -51.61 27.04 8.72
C ILE A 10 -51.53 27.98 7.52
N PHE A 11 -52.37 29.02 7.47
CA PHE A 11 -52.37 30.02 6.39
C PHE A 11 -51.04 30.79 6.33
N LYS A 12 -50.48 31.21 7.47
CA LYS A 12 -49.15 31.85 7.52
C LYS A 12 -48.03 30.92 7.05
N MET A 13 -48.12 29.63 7.38
CA MET A 13 -47.14 28.63 6.94
C MET A 13 -47.17 28.43 5.42
N TYR A 14 -48.35 28.38 4.81
CA TYR A 14 -48.49 28.30 3.35
C TYR A 14 -47.94 29.55 2.64
N ILE A 15 -48.19 30.75 3.18
CA ILE A 15 -47.61 31.99 2.64
C ILE A 15 -46.08 31.95 2.70
N MET A 16 -45.51 31.49 3.82
CA MET A 16 -44.05 31.39 3.97
C MET A 16 -43.44 30.39 2.98
N ILE A 17 -44.07 29.22 2.80
CA ILE A 17 -43.63 28.21 1.81
C ILE A 17 -43.73 28.77 0.38
N PHE A 18 -44.77 29.53 0.07
CA PHE A 18 -44.94 30.17 -1.23
C PHE A 18 -43.83 31.20 -1.54
N PHE A 19 -43.46 32.04 -0.57
CA PHE A 19 -42.34 32.97 -0.76
C PHE A 19 -40.99 32.27 -0.88
N ILE A 20 -40.74 31.22 -0.10
CA ILE A 20 -39.50 30.42 -0.21
C ILE A 20 -39.40 29.75 -1.58
N SER A 21 -40.51 29.20 -2.10
CA SER A 21 -40.53 28.57 -3.42
C SER A 21 -40.33 29.57 -4.55
N ILE A 22 -40.90 30.78 -4.48
CA ILE A 22 -40.60 31.86 -5.43
C ILE A 22 -39.12 32.24 -5.38
N LEU A 23 -38.55 32.40 -4.19
CA LEU A 23 -37.14 32.75 -4.03
C LEU A 23 -36.23 31.67 -4.64
N ALA A 24 -36.55 30.39 -4.43
CA ALA A 24 -35.83 29.27 -5.01
C ALA A 24 -35.91 29.26 -6.54
N ILE A 25 -37.07 29.56 -7.13
CA ILE A 25 -37.24 29.68 -8.59
C ILE A 25 -36.41 30.84 -9.14
N ILE A 26 -36.40 31.99 -8.48
CA ILE A 26 -35.57 33.14 -8.90
C ILE A 26 -34.08 32.79 -8.85
N VAL A 27 -33.63 32.14 -7.79
CA VAL A 27 -32.24 31.65 -7.69
C VAL A 27 -31.92 30.65 -8.79
N LEU A 28 -32.85 29.74 -9.11
CA LEU A 28 -32.67 28.77 -10.21
C LEU A 28 -32.54 29.46 -11.56
N ILE A 29 -33.37 30.47 -11.84
CA ILE A 29 -33.31 31.28 -13.06
C ILE A 29 -31.96 32.03 -13.12
N ILE A 30 -31.52 32.64 -12.03
CA ILE A 30 -30.21 33.29 -11.98
C ILE A 30 -29.10 32.29 -12.27
N LEU A 31 -29.10 31.11 -11.65
CA LEU A 31 -28.09 30.07 -11.89
C LEU A 31 -28.08 29.54 -13.34
N LEU A 32 -29.24 29.49 -14.01
CA LEU A 32 -29.35 29.03 -15.40
C LEU A 32 -28.91 30.07 -16.43
N PHE A 33 -29.23 31.36 -16.21
CA PHE A 33 -29.01 32.42 -17.20
C PHE A 33 -27.74 33.25 -16.96
N PHE A 34 -27.28 33.36 -15.71
CA PHE A 34 -26.08 34.11 -15.34
C PHE A 34 -24.83 33.65 -16.11
N PRO A 35 -24.57 32.34 -16.32
CA PRO A 35 -23.37 31.92 -17.03
C PRO A 35 -23.33 32.40 -18.49
N LYS A 36 -24.46 32.37 -19.19
CA LYS A 36 -24.56 32.84 -20.59
C LYS A 36 -24.44 34.37 -20.69
N TYR A 37 -24.95 35.10 -19.71
CA TYR A 37 -24.82 36.55 -19.66
C TYR A 37 -23.38 36.98 -19.38
N GLY A 38 -22.73 36.33 -18.41
CA GLY A 38 -21.35 36.62 -18.02
C GLY A 38 -20.32 36.42 -19.15
N GLN A 39 -20.57 35.45 -20.05
CA GLN A 39 -19.71 35.20 -21.22
C GLN A 39 -19.51 36.42 -22.12
N ARG A 40 -20.48 37.35 -22.17
CA ARG A 40 -20.41 38.55 -23.03
C ARG A 40 -19.44 39.61 -22.55
N PHE A 41 -19.01 39.55 -21.29
CA PHE A 41 -18.13 40.53 -20.66
C PHE A 41 -16.70 40.00 -20.48
N ILE A 42 -16.40 38.84 -21.07
CA ILE A 42 -15.04 38.28 -21.06
C ILE A 42 -14.26 38.92 -22.20
N ASP A 43 -13.16 39.56 -21.84
CA ASP A 43 -12.23 40.18 -22.79
C ASP A 43 -11.27 39.13 -23.34
N ILE A 44 -11.34 38.91 -24.65
CA ILE A 44 -10.56 37.90 -25.37
C ILE A 44 -9.84 38.60 -26.51
N GLU A 45 -8.51 38.58 -26.48
CA GLU A 45 -7.66 39.26 -27.45
C GLU A 45 -6.78 38.24 -28.20
N ILE A 46 -6.50 38.50 -29.48
CA ILE A 46 -5.44 37.81 -30.23
C ILE A 46 -4.18 38.68 -30.11
N LYS A 47 -3.12 38.14 -29.51
CA LYS A 47 -1.85 38.85 -29.30
C LYS A 47 -0.75 38.30 -30.20
N GLU A 48 0.14 39.19 -30.62
CA GLU A 48 1.35 38.87 -31.37
C GLU A 48 2.60 39.36 -30.62
N GLY A 49 3.61 38.49 -30.48
CA GLY A 49 4.96 38.78 -29.99
C GLY A 49 5.15 38.95 -28.47
N LYS A 50 4.20 39.51 -27.73
CA LYS A 50 4.27 39.73 -26.27
C LYS A 50 3.23 38.90 -25.51
N ILE A 51 3.40 37.57 -25.53
CA ILE A 51 2.48 36.63 -24.88
C ILE A 51 2.87 36.44 -23.40
N PRO A 52 1.93 36.60 -22.44
CA PRO A 52 2.19 36.34 -21.03
C PRO A 52 2.78 34.93 -20.81
N GLY A 53 3.92 34.84 -20.13
CA GLY A 53 4.62 33.58 -19.88
C GLY A 53 5.51 33.08 -21.02
N PHE A 54 5.36 33.59 -22.25
CA PHE A 54 6.05 33.08 -23.45
C PHE A 54 6.64 34.20 -24.33
N SER A 55 7.03 35.33 -23.74
CA SER A 55 7.68 36.45 -24.46
C SER A 55 9.09 36.12 -24.96
N GLU A 56 9.69 35.05 -24.45
CA GLU A 56 11.03 34.53 -24.75
C GLU A 56 11.03 32.99 -24.66
N ASN A 57 12.16 32.36 -24.98
CA ASN A 57 12.31 30.91 -24.79
C ASN A 57 12.39 30.61 -23.29
N ILE A 58 11.59 29.65 -22.83
CA ILE A 58 11.48 29.31 -21.41
C ILE A 58 11.91 27.87 -21.16
N GLY A 59 12.48 27.60 -19.98
CA GLY A 59 12.54 26.26 -19.42
C GLY A 59 11.35 26.07 -18.48
N ILE A 60 10.73 24.88 -18.49
CA ILE A 60 9.74 24.51 -17.48
C ILE A 60 10.16 23.21 -16.79
N ILE A 61 10.07 23.21 -15.45
CA ILE A 61 10.13 21.99 -14.65
C ILE A 61 8.69 21.59 -14.41
N TYR A 62 8.26 20.46 -14.97
CA TYR A 62 6.86 20.07 -15.01
C TYR A 62 6.65 18.66 -14.49
N LYS A 63 5.42 18.39 -14.07
CA LYS A 63 4.96 17.04 -13.78
C LYS A 63 3.70 16.77 -14.60
N TYR A 64 3.72 15.67 -15.33
CA TYR A 64 2.55 15.19 -16.05
C TYR A 64 1.51 14.64 -15.05
N ASN A 65 0.24 14.88 -15.33
CA ASN A 65 -0.87 14.57 -14.46
C ASN A 65 -2.10 14.13 -15.26
N ILE A 66 -2.84 13.16 -14.71
CA ILE A 66 -4.16 12.77 -15.17
C ILE A 66 -5.13 13.05 -14.04
N GLY A 67 -6.16 13.84 -14.33
CA GLY A 67 -7.20 14.19 -13.36
C GLY A 67 -7.82 15.53 -13.62
N SER A 68 -8.91 15.82 -12.91
CA SER A 68 -9.72 17.01 -13.16
C SER A 68 -8.95 18.31 -13.17
N TYR A 69 -9.50 19.28 -13.93
CA TYR A 69 -9.03 20.66 -13.97
C TYR A 69 -8.78 21.19 -12.56
N TYR A 70 -9.74 20.99 -11.65
CA TYR A 70 -9.63 21.37 -10.24
C TYR A 70 -8.40 20.77 -9.55
N LYS A 71 -8.18 19.45 -9.74
CA LYS A 71 -7.03 18.75 -9.15
C LYS A 71 -5.71 19.28 -9.68
N THR A 72 -5.63 19.61 -10.98
CA THR A 72 -4.43 20.18 -11.60
C THR A 72 -4.15 21.60 -11.08
N ILE A 73 -5.16 22.47 -11.06
CA ILE A 73 -5.00 23.86 -10.61
C ILE A 73 -4.69 23.94 -9.13
N ASN A 74 -5.28 23.09 -8.29
CA ASN A 74 -4.92 23.05 -6.87
C ASN A 74 -3.45 22.70 -6.66
N LYS A 75 -2.92 21.70 -7.39
CA LYS A 75 -1.50 21.35 -7.34
C LYS A 75 -0.59 22.49 -7.83
N LEU A 76 -1.05 23.26 -8.82
CA LEU A 76 -0.32 24.43 -9.32
C LEU A 76 -0.30 25.58 -8.30
N VAL A 77 -1.43 25.85 -7.63
CA VAL A 77 -1.54 26.88 -6.59
C VAL A 77 -0.70 26.51 -5.37
N GLU A 78 -0.75 25.25 -4.94
CA GLU A 78 0.08 24.72 -3.85
C GLU A 78 1.58 24.88 -4.15
N LEU A 79 1.98 24.57 -5.39
CA LEU A 79 3.34 24.81 -5.88
C LEU A 79 3.73 26.29 -5.83
N GLN A 80 2.82 27.18 -6.21
CA GLN A 80 3.03 28.62 -6.20
C GLN A 80 3.18 29.19 -4.78
N GLU A 81 2.30 28.82 -3.85
CA GLU A 81 2.33 29.25 -2.43
C GLU A 81 3.65 28.88 -1.75
N THR A 82 4.25 27.80 -2.20
CA THR A 82 5.47 27.23 -1.60
C THR A 82 6.71 27.94 -2.05
N LEU A 83 6.77 28.27 -3.34
CA LEU A 83 7.86 29.05 -3.91
C LEU A 83 7.85 30.49 -3.37
N LEU A 84 6.68 31.02 -2.99
CA LEU A 84 6.52 32.36 -2.42
C LEU A 84 7.06 32.50 -0.98
N SER A 85 7.28 31.39 -0.27
CA SER A 85 7.65 31.41 1.15
C SER A 85 9.13 31.72 1.42
N GLU A 86 10.01 31.71 0.41
CA GLU A 86 11.46 31.92 0.62
C GLU A 86 12.12 32.99 -0.26
N ASN A 87 11.45 33.60 -1.25
CA ASN A 87 12.04 34.70 -2.04
C ASN A 87 10.98 35.70 -2.50
N SER A 88 11.30 37.00 -2.44
CA SER A 88 10.38 38.12 -2.62
C SER A 88 9.82 38.31 -4.05
N VAL A 89 10.01 37.34 -4.95
CA VAL A 89 9.54 37.40 -6.33
C VAL A 89 8.64 36.18 -6.62
N PRO A 90 7.35 36.38 -6.94
CA PRO A 90 6.46 35.30 -7.35
C PRO A 90 7.00 34.54 -8.56
N ALA A 91 7.30 33.25 -8.38
CA ALA A 91 7.67 32.39 -9.49
C ALA A 91 6.51 32.31 -10.51
N THR A 92 6.84 32.32 -11.80
CA THR A 92 5.83 32.10 -12.85
C THR A 92 5.52 30.61 -12.91
N THR A 93 4.26 30.24 -12.72
CA THR A 93 3.80 28.84 -12.80
C THR A 93 2.86 28.66 -13.99
N ILE A 94 2.87 27.47 -14.58
CA ILE A 94 2.12 27.14 -15.79
C ILE A 94 1.40 25.81 -15.62
N ALA A 95 0.15 25.73 -16.07
CA ALA A 95 -0.55 24.46 -16.32
C ALA A 95 -0.99 24.38 -17.79
N ILE A 96 -0.70 23.26 -18.42
CA ILE A 96 -1.01 22.94 -19.81
C ILE A 96 -2.04 21.82 -19.79
N PHE A 97 -3.14 22.03 -20.50
CA PHE A 97 -4.24 21.07 -20.64
C PHE A 97 -4.35 20.65 -22.10
N TYR A 98 -4.26 19.34 -22.32
CA TYR A 98 -4.24 18.75 -23.65
C TYR A 98 -5.63 18.29 -24.13
N ASP A 99 -6.57 18.14 -23.20
CA ASP A 99 -7.93 17.65 -23.43
C ASP A 99 -8.99 18.76 -23.19
N ASP A 100 -10.24 18.54 -23.63
CA ASP A 100 -11.34 19.51 -23.44
C ASP A 100 -11.79 19.58 -21.97
N ILE A 101 -11.41 20.68 -21.30
CA ILE A 101 -11.75 21.00 -19.90
C ILE A 101 -13.26 21.09 -19.63
N SER A 102 -14.09 21.26 -20.67
CA SER A 102 -15.53 21.50 -20.54
C SER A 102 -16.40 20.24 -20.53
N LEU A 103 -15.84 19.04 -20.73
CA LEU A 103 -16.59 17.79 -20.75
C LEU A 103 -16.84 17.25 -19.34
N ASN A 104 -18.06 16.74 -19.10
CA ASN A 104 -18.54 16.23 -17.80
C ASN A 104 -17.82 14.94 -17.29
N TYR A 105 -16.79 14.47 -17.97
CA TYR A 105 -15.96 13.31 -17.58
C TYR A 105 -14.60 13.79 -17.07
N SER A 106 -14.62 14.59 -16.01
CA SER A 106 -13.46 15.38 -15.56
C SER A 106 -12.31 14.57 -14.99
N ASP A 107 -12.44 13.28 -14.71
CA ASP A 107 -11.45 12.58 -13.89
C ASP A 107 -10.22 12.04 -14.66
N TYR A 108 -10.20 12.19 -15.99
CA TYR A 108 -9.13 11.67 -16.85
C TYR A 108 -8.46 12.73 -17.73
N LEU A 109 -8.65 14.02 -17.43
CA LEU A 109 -8.04 15.12 -18.18
C LEU A 109 -6.52 15.05 -18.09
N GLN A 110 -5.84 14.99 -19.25
CA GLN A 110 -4.39 14.99 -19.34
C GLN A 110 -3.85 16.41 -19.26
N SER A 111 -2.89 16.62 -18.35
CA SER A 111 -2.29 17.92 -18.11
C SER A 111 -0.81 17.82 -17.72
N ALA A 112 -0.10 18.92 -17.87
CA ALA A 112 1.23 19.12 -17.31
C ALA A 112 1.23 20.41 -16.51
N TYR A 113 1.76 20.41 -15.30
CA TYR A 113 1.83 21.62 -14.47
C TYR A 113 3.23 21.78 -13.89
N GLY A 114 3.67 23.02 -13.68
CA GLY A 114 5.06 23.27 -13.33
C GLY A 114 5.44 24.73 -13.12
N VAL A 115 6.74 24.95 -12.99
CA VAL A 115 7.36 26.25 -12.75
C VAL A 115 8.26 26.61 -13.93
N VAL A 116 8.25 27.88 -14.31
CA VAL A 116 9.20 28.42 -15.27
C VAL A 116 10.56 28.65 -14.60
N PHE A 117 11.62 28.09 -15.19
CA PHE A 117 13.00 28.37 -14.83
C PHE A 117 13.70 28.90 -16.09
N SER A 118 14.12 30.17 -16.08
CA SER A 118 14.70 30.77 -17.28
C SER A 118 16.07 30.17 -17.63
N SER A 119 16.34 30.04 -18.94
CA SER A 119 17.64 29.70 -19.54
C SER A 119 18.26 30.89 -20.30
N ALA A 120 17.70 32.10 -20.20
CA ALA A 120 18.19 33.26 -20.93
C ALA A 120 18.12 34.52 -20.05
N THR A 121 19.30 35.05 -19.72
CA THR A 121 19.63 36.33 -19.04
C THR A 121 19.99 36.26 -17.55
N GLU A 122 21.24 36.66 -17.28
CA GLU A 122 21.90 36.87 -15.99
C GLU A 122 21.30 38.05 -15.20
N THR A 123 19.99 38.05 -14.97
CA THR A 123 19.36 38.95 -14.01
C THR A 123 18.68 38.12 -12.94
N THR A 124 19.17 38.29 -11.72
CA THR A 124 18.97 37.52 -10.47
C THR A 124 17.53 37.51 -9.90
N SER A 125 16.50 37.70 -10.72
CA SER A 125 15.13 37.97 -10.25
C SER A 125 14.06 36.95 -10.70
N GLY A 126 14.44 35.71 -11.01
CA GLY A 126 13.46 34.68 -11.33
C GLY A 126 13.97 33.23 -11.39
N MET A 127 15.15 32.97 -10.82
CA MET A 127 15.66 31.60 -10.75
C MET A 127 15.02 30.88 -9.55
N VAL A 128 14.47 29.69 -9.82
CA VAL A 128 14.21 28.71 -8.77
C VAL A 128 15.57 28.23 -8.27
N ASP A 129 15.86 28.43 -6.97
CA ASP A 129 17.17 28.14 -6.40
C ASP A 129 17.62 26.70 -6.68
N PRO A 130 18.93 26.42 -6.90
CA PRO A 130 19.44 25.07 -7.19
C PRO A 130 18.97 23.96 -6.22
N PRO A 131 18.80 24.22 -4.91
CA PRO A 131 18.20 23.24 -3.99
C PRO A 131 16.73 22.91 -4.33
N ILE A 132 15.93 23.90 -4.71
CA ILE A 132 14.53 23.70 -5.13
C ILE A 132 14.50 22.96 -6.47
N MET A 133 15.41 23.28 -7.38
CA MET A 133 15.58 22.57 -8.65
C MET A 133 15.89 21.08 -8.43
N ASN A 134 16.80 20.76 -7.51
CA ASN A 134 17.14 19.39 -7.16
C ASN A 134 15.97 18.68 -6.46
N ALA A 135 15.24 19.37 -5.58
CA ALA A 135 14.05 18.85 -4.93
C ALA A 135 12.92 18.53 -5.93
N LEU A 136 12.71 19.37 -6.95
CA LEU A 136 11.69 19.09 -7.97
C LEU A 136 12.06 17.87 -8.82
N ASN A 137 13.34 17.74 -9.22
CA ASN A 137 13.79 16.58 -10.00
C ASN A 137 13.70 15.27 -9.20
N SER A 138 14.08 15.28 -7.91
CA SER A 138 13.98 14.09 -7.06
C SER A 138 12.52 13.66 -6.78
N ASN A 139 11.55 14.56 -6.98
CA ASN A 139 10.12 14.27 -6.86
C ASN A 139 9.42 13.96 -8.20
N GLY A 140 10.19 13.62 -9.23
CA GLY A 140 9.68 13.17 -10.52
C GLY A 140 9.07 14.29 -11.36
N PHE A 141 9.51 15.53 -11.15
CA PHE A 141 9.34 16.56 -12.18
C PHE A 141 10.43 16.41 -13.24
N GLU A 142 10.05 16.61 -14.48
CA GLU A 142 10.91 16.56 -15.65
C GLU A 142 11.18 17.97 -16.17
N LYS A 143 12.22 18.13 -16.99
CA LYS A 143 12.60 19.41 -17.59
C LYS A 143 12.32 19.39 -19.08
N ILE A 144 11.73 20.47 -19.59
CA ILE A 144 11.58 20.70 -21.02
C ILE A 144 11.79 22.18 -21.33
N LYS A 145 12.28 22.48 -22.53
CA LYS A 145 12.40 23.85 -23.04
C LYS A 145 11.27 24.10 -24.03
N MET A 146 10.62 25.25 -23.91
CA MET A 146 9.56 25.70 -24.80
C MET A 146 9.99 27.00 -25.51
N PRO A 147 9.72 27.12 -26.82
CA PRO A 147 10.10 28.29 -27.58
C PRO A 147 9.20 29.48 -27.24
N LYS A 148 9.69 30.67 -27.61
CA LYS A 148 8.91 31.91 -27.61
C LYS A 148 7.64 31.76 -28.46
N MET A 149 6.50 32.16 -27.92
CA MET A 149 5.22 32.11 -28.61
C MET A 149 5.01 33.38 -29.46
N LYS A 150 4.82 33.20 -30.77
CA LYS A 150 4.64 34.31 -31.72
C LYS A 150 3.22 34.85 -31.73
N LYS A 151 2.22 33.96 -31.66
CA LYS A 151 0.82 34.32 -31.81
C LYS A 151 -0.08 33.43 -30.96
N ALA A 152 -0.98 34.04 -30.18
CA ALA A 152 -1.86 33.31 -29.27
C ALA A 152 -3.18 34.06 -29.02
N ILE A 153 -4.23 33.33 -28.67
CA ILE A 153 -5.41 33.90 -28.01
C ILE A 153 -5.06 34.05 -26.53
N VAL A 154 -5.29 35.24 -25.97
CA VAL A 154 -5.03 35.56 -24.57
C VAL A 154 -6.30 36.10 -23.93
N CYS A 155 -6.68 35.51 -22.81
CA CYS A 155 -7.80 35.95 -21.98
C CYS A 155 -7.30 36.13 -20.54
N LYS A 156 -7.51 37.33 -19.97
CA LYS A 156 -7.15 37.60 -18.58
C LYS A 156 -8.23 37.07 -17.63
N LEU A 157 -7.83 36.27 -16.65
CA LEU A 157 -8.70 35.73 -15.61
C LEU A 157 -8.72 36.73 -14.43
N ASN A 158 -9.63 37.71 -14.48
CA ASN A 158 -9.80 38.70 -13.40
C ASN A 158 -10.41 38.04 -12.15
N SER A 159 -9.58 37.69 -11.17
CA SER A 159 -10.09 37.21 -9.87
C SER A 159 -9.05 37.35 -8.77
N ASN A 160 -9.43 38.00 -7.65
CA ASN A 160 -8.77 37.81 -6.36
C ASN A 160 -9.22 36.45 -5.81
N PHE A 161 -8.27 35.58 -5.42
CA PHE A 161 -8.47 34.13 -5.42
C PHE A 161 -8.44 33.48 -4.03
N GLU A 162 -9.60 33.28 -3.38
CA GLU A 162 -9.69 32.47 -2.15
C GLU A 162 -11.01 31.66 -1.96
N SER A 163 -11.80 31.34 -3.01
CA SER A 163 -13.15 30.72 -2.79
C SER A 163 -13.68 29.75 -3.87
N TYR A 164 -14.59 28.84 -3.47
CA TYR A 164 -15.30 27.82 -4.25
C TYR A 164 -16.01 28.34 -5.51
N PHE A 165 -16.47 29.59 -5.48
CA PHE A 165 -17.13 30.24 -6.61
C PHE A 165 -16.19 30.53 -7.80
N LYS A 166 -14.86 30.52 -7.59
CA LYS A 166 -13.81 30.73 -8.62
C LYS A 166 -13.86 29.69 -9.73
N TRP A 167 -13.88 28.40 -9.36
CA TRP A 167 -13.79 27.29 -10.32
C TRP A 167 -15.05 27.19 -11.18
N ILE A 168 -16.20 27.48 -10.56
CA ILE A 168 -17.48 27.57 -11.27
C ILE A 168 -17.45 28.71 -12.29
N TYR A 169 -16.91 29.87 -11.92
CA TYR A 169 -16.76 31.00 -12.85
C TYR A 169 -15.85 30.65 -14.04
N ALA A 170 -14.68 30.06 -13.79
CA ALA A 170 -13.76 29.63 -14.85
C ALA A 170 -14.43 28.60 -15.78
N THR A 171 -14.94 27.50 -15.23
CA THR A 171 -15.46 26.36 -16.02
C THR A 171 -16.82 26.61 -16.67
N LYS A 172 -17.69 27.44 -16.09
CA LYS A 172 -19.04 27.70 -16.62
C LYS A 172 -19.15 28.99 -17.44
N ILE A 173 -18.21 29.92 -17.30
CA ILE A 173 -18.28 31.23 -17.97
C ILE A 173 -17.08 31.41 -18.91
N ILE A 174 -15.85 31.40 -18.38
CA ILE A 174 -14.67 31.81 -19.16
C ILE A 174 -14.31 30.77 -20.22
N TYR A 175 -14.13 29.50 -19.83
CA TYR A 175 -13.80 28.43 -20.77
C TYR A 175 -14.84 28.27 -21.89
N PRO A 176 -16.16 28.28 -21.60
CA PRO A 176 -17.16 28.30 -22.66
C PRO A 176 -17.12 29.53 -23.57
N ALA A 177 -16.86 30.74 -23.03
CA ALA A 177 -16.70 31.95 -23.84
C ALA A 177 -15.53 31.83 -24.82
N VAL A 178 -14.37 31.42 -24.30
CA VAL A 178 -13.14 31.25 -25.08
C VAL A 178 -13.31 30.12 -26.10
N ARG A 179 -13.92 29.00 -25.74
CA ARG A 179 -14.25 27.92 -26.68
C ARG A 179 -15.13 28.39 -27.82
N ASN A 180 -16.17 29.18 -27.53
CA ASN A 180 -17.03 29.75 -28.56
C ASN A 180 -16.27 30.70 -29.48
N PHE A 181 -15.32 31.46 -28.94
CA PHE A 181 -14.42 32.31 -29.72
C PHE A 181 -13.48 31.48 -30.60
N VAL A 182 -12.81 30.48 -30.05
CA VAL A 182 -11.90 29.55 -30.75
C VAL A 182 -12.63 28.79 -31.87
N LYS A 183 -13.87 28.33 -31.63
CA LYS A 183 -14.71 27.68 -32.66
C LYS A 183 -14.99 28.60 -33.84
N LYS A 184 -15.19 29.91 -33.61
CA LYS A 184 -15.36 30.89 -34.70
C LYS A 184 -14.08 31.06 -35.53
N GLN A 185 -12.92 30.80 -34.95
CA GLN A 185 -11.62 30.83 -35.63
C GLN A 185 -11.26 29.49 -36.30
N GLN A 186 -12.18 28.51 -36.34
CA GLN A 186 -12.00 27.19 -36.98
C GLN A 186 -10.85 26.34 -36.41
N ILE A 187 -10.44 26.58 -35.17
CA ILE A 187 -9.38 25.80 -34.51
C ILE A 187 -9.99 24.53 -33.88
N THR A 188 -9.43 23.38 -34.21
CA THR A 188 -9.86 22.06 -33.72
C THR A 188 -8.97 21.57 -32.58
N ASN A 189 -9.58 21.16 -31.46
CA ASN A 189 -8.90 20.66 -30.26
C ASN A 189 -7.80 21.57 -29.67
N PRO A 190 -8.15 22.80 -29.26
CA PRO A 190 -7.17 23.76 -28.75
C PRO A 190 -6.51 23.28 -27.45
N MET A 191 -5.18 23.41 -27.38
CA MET A 191 -4.43 23.31 -26.13
C MET A 191 -4.67 24.55 -25.27
N PHE A 192 -4.98 24.36 -23.99
CA PHE A 192 -5.19 25.47 -23.06
C PHE A 192 -4.01 25.58 -22.09
N ILE A 193 -3.41 26.77 -22.00
CA ILE A 193 -2.29 27.04 -21.11
C ILE A 193 -2.69 28.12 -20.10
N GLU A 194 -2.79 27.76 -18.82
CA GLU A 194 -2.96 28.73 -17.74
C GLU A 194 -1.60 29.18 -17.22
N VAL A 195 -1.32 30.47 -17.36
CA VAL A 195 -0.08 31.12 -16.92
C VAL A 195 -0.38 31.98 -15.70
N HIS A 196 0.23 31.65 -14.57
CA HIS A 196 0.17 32.43 -13.33
C HIS A 196 1.44 33.28 -13.22
N LYS A 197 1.30 34.60 -13.36
CA LYS A 197 2.43 35.54 -13.34
C LYS A 197 2.03 36.83 -12.62
N ASN A 198 2.84 37.26 -11.66
CA ASN A 198 2.65 38.52 -10.92
C ASN A 198 1.24 38.67 -10.29
N ASN A 199 0.73 37.61 -9.68
CA ASN A 199 -0.65 37.51 -9.13
C ASN A 199 -1.77 37.65 -10.17
N GLU A 200 -1.46 37.68 -11.46
CA GLU A 200 -2.41 37.64 -12.55
C GLU A 200 -2.43 36.24 -13.17
N VAL A 201 -3.59 35.82 -13.65
CA VAL A 201 -3.74 34.55 -14.36
C VAL A 201 -4.20 34.82 -15.77
N PHE A 202 -3.53 34.20 -16.73
CA PHE A 202 -3.79 34.33 -18.14
C PHE A 202 -4.12 32.97 -18.72
N LEU A 203 -5.21 32.87 -19.46
CA LEU A 203 -5.48 31.73 -20.32
C LEU A 203 -4.90 32.04 -21.71
N VAL A 204 -3.96 31.21 -22.14
CA VAL A 204 -3.20 31.34 -23.38
C VAL A 204 -3.48 30.12 -24.24
N ILE A 205 -3.84 30.34 -25.51
CA ILE A 205 -4.06 29.28 -26.49
C ILE A 205 -3.13 29.56 -27.67
N PRO A 206 -2.12 28.71 -27.91
CA PRO A 206 -1.21 28.88 -29.04
C PRO A 206 -1.99 28.80 -30.35
N LEU A 207 -1.68 29.68 -31.29
CA LEU A 207 -2.25 29.68 -32.64
C LEU A 207 -1.27 29.12 -33.69
N GLU A 208 -0.03 28.86 -33.30
CA GLU A 208 1.05 28.38 -34.17
C GLU A 208 1.92 27.39 -33.37
N ASN A 209 2.47 26.39 -34.08
CA ASN A 209 3.42 25.40 -33.54
C ASN A 209 2.97 24.71 -32.24
N GLU A 210 1.70 24.30 -32.16
CA GLU A 210 1.09 23.74 -30.94
C GLU A 210 1.84 22.52 -30.38
N PHE A 211 2.48 21.73 -31.25
CA PHE A 211 3.27 20.55 -30.89
C PHE A 211 4.51 20.90 -30.05
N GLU A 212 5.09 22.10 -30.21
CA GLU A 212 6.27 22.54 -29.46
C GLU A 212 5.99 22.77 -27.95
N TYR A 213 4.71 22.72 -27.56
CA TYR A 213 4.24 22.90 -26.18
C TYR A 213 3.68 21.60 -25.57
N LYS A 214 3.83 20.46 -26.27
CA LYS A 214 3.51 19.13 -25.73
C LYS A 214 4.68 18.57 -24.94
N VAL A 215 4.39 17.87 -23.85
CA VAL A 215 5.41 17.18 -23.05
C VAL A 215 5.59 15.73 -23.53
N PRO A 216 6.82 15.17 -23.51
CA PRO A 216 7.11 13.82 -24.02
C PRO A 216 6.16 12.73 -23.51
N LYS A 217 5.81 12.76 -22.22
CA LYS A 217 4.92 11.76 -21.63
C LYS A 217 3.51 11.77 -22.21
N TYR A 218 3.00 12.94 -22.61
CA TYR A 218 1.72 13.03 -23.32
C TYR A 218 1.82 12.41 -24.72
N GLU A 219 2.92 12.63 -25.43
CA GLU A 219 3.15 12.05 -26.76
C GLU A 219 3.28 10.52 -26.71
N MET A 220 3.96 9.98 -25.69
CA MET A 220 4.03 8.54 -25.45
C MET A 220 2.63 7.94 -25.24
N MET A 221 1.78 8.59 -24.44
CA MET A 221 0.42 8.11 -24.18
C MET A 221 -0.49 8.16 -25.41
N LEU A 222 -0.30 9.15 -26.30
CA LEU A 222 -0.98 9.17 -27.60
C LEU A 222 -0.55 8.00 -28.48
N SER A 223 0.76 7.67 -28.49
CA SER A 223 1.27 6.53 -29.28
C SER A 223 0.80 5.17 -28.76
N GLU A 224 0.65 5.00 -27.44
CA GLU A 224 0.08 3.78 -26.84
C GLU A 224 -1.41 3.62 -27.16
N GLN A 225 -2.17 4.72 -27.29
CA GLN A 225 -3.56 4.67 -27.72
C GLN A 225 -3.71 4.29 -29.19
N GLU A 226 -2.85 4.77 -30.08
CA GLU A 226 -2.84 4.35 -31.50
C GLU A 226 -2.41 2.88 -31.66
N TYR A 227 -1.58 2.35 -30.76
CA TYR A 227 -1.18 0.94 -30.73
C TYR A 227 -2.34 0.00 -30.33
N TYR A 228 -3.22 0.42 -29.42
CA TYR A 228 -4.40 -0.38 -29.03
C TYR A 228 -5.50 -0.44 -30.10
N ASP A 229 -5.56 0.53 -31.01
CA ASP A 229 -6.50 0.53 -32.14
C ASP A 229 -5.92 -0.14 -33.42
N SER A 230 -4.68 -0.65 -33.37
CA SER A 230 -3.98 -1.22 -34.53
C SER A 230 -3.35 -2.59 -34.30
N ASP A 231 -3.95 -3.47 -33.49
CA ASP A 231 -3.56 -4.89 -33.47
C ASP A 231 -4.22 -5.68 -34.63
N SER A 232 -3.64 -5.50 -35.82
CA SER A 232 -3.58 -6.56 -36.83
C SER A 232 -2.21 -6.52 -37.53
N LEU A 233 -1.48 -7.64 -37.38
CA LEU A 233 -0.30 -8.10 -38.13
C LEU A 233 1.09 -7.82 -37.54
N GLU A 234 1.64 -8.92 -37.00
CA GLU A 234 2.99 -9.49 -37.21
C GLU A 234 4.26 -8.65 -37.02
N SER A 235 5.09 -9.18 -36.11
CA SER A 235 6.57 -9.32 -36.19
C SER A 235 7.38 -8.01 -36.18
N GLU A 236 8.62 -7.92 -35.69
CA GLU A 236 9.71 -8.88 -35.56
C GLU A 236 10.80 -8.25 -34.66
N CYS A 237 11.77 -9.07 -34.27
CA CYS A 237 12.90 -8.81 -33.38
C CYS A 237 13.79 -7.61 -33.79
N PHE A 238 14.54 -7.02 -32.85
CA PHE A 238 15.98 -6.78 -33.01
C PHE A 238 16.72 -6.56 -31.67
N SER A 239 17.96 -6.99 -31.69
CA SER A 239 18.94 -7.18 -30.61
C SER A 239 19.91 -6.01 -30.40
N ASP A 240 20.70 -6.13 -29.32
CA ASP A 240 22.04 -5.55 -29.09
C ASP A 240 22.12 -4.04 -28.78
N SER A 241 23.03 -3.52 -27.96
CA SER A 241 24.16 -4.06 -27.18
C SER A 241 24.77 -2.91 -26.35
N THR A 242 25.42 -3.25 -25.21
CA THR A 242 26.56 -2.55 -24.55
C THR A 242 26.31 -1.11 -24.02
N GLU A 243 26.87 -0.64 -22.90
CA GLU A 243 28.23 -0.83 -22.40
C GLU A 243 28.34 -0.36 -20.93
N SER A 244 29.21 -1.02 -20.17
CA SER A 244 29.59 -0.73 -18.79
C SER A 244 30.66 0.36 -18.70
N ILE A 245 30.54 1.29 -17.75
CA ILE A 245 31.68 2.04 -17.19
C ILE A 245 31.51 2.09 -15.66
N THR A 246 32.52 1.56 -14.97
CA THR A 246 32.77 1.68 -13.54
C THR A 246 33.49 3.00 -13.25
N ASP A 247 33.26 3.60 -12.08
CA ASP A 247 34.29 3.82 -11.04
C ASP A 247 33.81 4.76 -9.91
N GLU A 248 33.98 4.23 -8.69
CA GLU A 248 34.41 4.86 -7.42
C GLU A 248 33.55 6.00 -6.80
N GLU A 249 32.81 5.70 -5.73
CA GLU A 249 33.24 5.79 -4.31
C GLU A 249 33.66 7.20 -3.85
N ASN A 250 32.69 7.95 -3.33
CA ASN A 250 32.73 8.71 -2.06
C ASN A 250 31.55 9.68 -2.01
N ASN A 251 30.45 9.33 -1.33
CA ASN A 251 29.40 10.32 -0.99
C ASN A 251 28.47 9.94 0.18
N THR A 252 28.91 9.09 1.11
CA THR A 252 28.02 8.58 2.17
C THR A 252 27.91 9.46 3.42
N GLU A 253 28.57 10.62 3.48
CA GLU A 253 28.51 11.49 4.67
C GLU A 253 27.91 12.88 4.41
N TYR A 254 27.82 13.32 3.14
CA TYR A 254 27.22 14.62 2.78
C TYR A 254 25.70 14.53 2.56
N GLU A 255 25.19 13.44 1.97
CA GLU A 255 23.74 13.26 1.72
C GLU A 255 22.91 13.11 3.00
N MET A 256 23.49 12.59 4.08
CA MET A 256 22.76 12.34 5.33
C MET A 256 22.54 13.61 6.16
N ASN A 257 23.37 14.64 5.98
CA ASN A 257 23.22 15.93 6.66
C ASN A 257 22.25 16.87 5.93
N ASP A 258 22.19 16.81 4.59
CA ASP A 258 21.24 17.60 3.81
C ASP A 258 19.80 17.03 3.90
N LEU A 259 19.63 15.70 3.98
CA LEU A 259 18.33 15.10 4.28
C LEU A 259 17.80 15.50 5.66
N ASN A 260 18.69 15.61 6.67
CA ASN A 260 18.32 16.08 8.00
C ASN A 260 17.98 17.58 7.99
N PHE A 261 18.69 18.41 7.23
CA PHE A 261 18.37 19.85 7.14
C PHE A 261 17.01 20.11 6.46
N ILE A 262 16.65 19.33 5.44
CA ILE A 262 15.38 19.47 4.69
C ILE A 262 14.19 18.86 5.45
N THR A 263 14.37 17.75 6.18
CA THR A 263 13.28 17.12 6.97
C THR A 263 12.82 17.95 8.16
N TYR A 264 13.63 18.89 8.66
CA TYR A 264 13.25 19.82 9.75
C TYR A 264 12.77 21.20 9.27
N SER A 265 12.86 21.52 7.97
CA SER A 265 12.26 22.73 7.42
C SER A 265 10.74 22.57 7.30
N LYS A 266 9.97 23.33 8.10
CA LYS A 266 8.50 23.39 7.99
C LYS A 266 8.02 23.89 6.63
N THR A 267 8.90 24.47 5.82
CA THR A 267 8.61 25.18 4.57
C THR A 267 8.45 24.27 3.35
N TYR A 268 9.06 23.08 3.34
CA TYR A 268 9.09 22.18 2.17
C TYR A 268 8.28 20.88 2.33
N LYS A 269 7.51 20.78 3.41
CA LYS A 269 6.89 19.54 3.88
C LYS A 269 5.93 18.90 2.86
N TRP A 270 5.14 19.69 2.15
CA TRP A 270 4.07 19.17 1.27
C TRP A 270 4.53 18.68 -0.11
N ILE A 271 5.67 19.15 -0.62
CA ILE A 271 6.25 18.66 -1.89
C ILE A 271 6.56 17.16 -1.76
N PHE A 272 6.97 16.75 -0.56
CA PHE A 272 7.21 15.35 -0.19
C PHE A 272 5.99 14.69 0.47
N ASP A 273 4.98 15.46 0.89
CA ASP A 273 3.84 14.90 1.63
C ASP A 273 3.13 13.82 0.82
N ASN A 274 3.09 13.79 -0.53
CA ASN A 274 2.34 12.71 -1.20
C ASN A 274 3.03 11.34 -1.12
N ASP A 275 4.35 11.26 -1.37
CA ASP A 275 5.13 10.02 -1.25
C ASP A 275 5.44 9.69 0.21
N LEU A 276 5.77 10.70 1.03
CA LEU A 276 5.99 10.53 2.46
C LEU A 276 4.69 10.09 3.16
N TYR A 277 3.55 10.72 2.88
CA TYR A 277 2.25 10.31 3.43
C TYR A 277 1.84 8.94 2.92
N GLU A 278 2.09 8.61 1.65
CA GLU A 278 1.81 7.27 1.15
C GLU A 278 2.66 6.23 1.87
N LYS A 279 3.96 6.48 2.07
CA LYS A 279 4.87 5.64 2.84
C LYS A 279 4.45 5.55 4.30
N GLU A 280 4.13 6.66 4.96
CA GLU A 280 3.63 6.71 6.33
C GLU A 280 2.34 5.90 6.47
N ARG A 281 1.39 6.07 5.54
CA ARG A 281 0.13 5.32 5.49
C ARG A 281 0.38 3.82 5.31
N GLU A 282 1.26 3.45 4.39
CA GLU A 282 1.66 2.05 4.17
C GLU A 282 2.40 1.45 5.38
N LEU A 283 3.12 2.27 6.15
CA LEU A 283 3.86 1.89 7.34
C LEU A 283 3.11 2.15 8.65
N THR A 284 1.81 2.47 8.60
CA THR A 284 0.99 2.67 9.79
C THR A 284 -0.08 1.60 9.85
N TYR A 285 0.04 0.68 10.82
CA TYR A 285 -0.98 -0.35 11.03
C TYR A 285 -2.32 0.28 11.38
N VAL A 286 -3.38 -0.18 10.71
CA VAL A 286 -4.77 0.20 11.00
C VAL A 286 -5.52 -1.05 11.40
N LEU A 287 -6.26 -0.99 12.51
CA LEU A 287 -7.04 -2.14 12.96
C LEU A 287 -8.17 -2.47 11.96
N PRO A 288 -8.25 -3.68 11.36
CA PRO A 288 -9.20 -3.97 10.27
C PRO A 288 -10.68 -3.72 10.59
N ASN A 289 -11.07 -3.85 11.86
CA ASN A 289 -12.46 -3.64 12.30
C ASN A 289 -12.74 -2.22 12.82
N ASN A 290 -11.74 -1.33 12.86
CA ASN A 290 -11.89 0.04 13.33
C ASN A 290 -10.75 0.93 12.78
N GLU A 291 -11.01 1.63 11.69
CA GLU A 291 -10.03 2.47 11.00
C GLU A 291 -9.52 3.66 11.83
N ASN A 292 -10.21 4.00 12.92
CA ASN A 292 -9.80 5.06 13.85
C ASN A 292 -8.68 4.60 14.79
N ILE A 293 -8.46 3.29 14.94
CA ILE A 293 -7.40 2.74 15.80
C ILE A 293 -6.17 2.48 14.94
N LYS A 294 -5.18 3.35 15.09
CA LYS A 294 -3.91 3.33 14.35
C LYS A 294 -2.73 3.09 15.27
N GLY A 295 -1.76 2.34 14.79
CA GLY A 295 -0.48 2.14 15.47
C GLY A 295 0.46 3.32 15.26
N LYS A 296 1.60 3.27 15.95
CA LYS A 296 2.79 4.06 15.64
C LYS A 296 3.28 3.66 14.26
N THR A 297 3.57 4.64 13.43
CA THR A 297 4.22 4.45 12.12
C THR A 297 5.58 3.77 12.31
N PHE A 298 5.82 2.70 11.56
CA PHE A 298 7.11 2.03 11.49
C PHE A 298 8.17 2.96 10.87
N ASN A 299 9.46 2.71 11.12
CA ASN A 299 10.52 3.52 10.55
C ASN A 299 10.42 3.58 9.00
N LEU A 300 10.45 4.78 8.44
CA LEU A 300 10.27 5.03 7.00
C LEU A 300 11.28 4.28 6.12
N SER A 301 12.49 4.06 6.62
CA SER A 301 13.53 3.28 5.92
C SER A 301 13.11 1.83 5.67
N LEU A 302 12.10 1.31 6.39
CA LEU A 302 11.59 -0.05 6.20
C LEU A 302 10.71 -0.19 4.95
N TYR A 303 10.29 0.92 4.32
CA TYR A 303 9.48 0.88 3.10
C TYR A 303 10.16 0.09 1.96
N LYS A 304 11.50 0.14 1.89
CA LYS A 304 12.27 -0.64 0.88
C LYS A 304 11.99 -2.14 0.95
N TYR A 305 11.78 -2.69 2.15
CA TYR A 305 11.45 -4.11 2.29
C TYR A 305 10.03 -4.43 1.81
N LEU A 306 9.09 -3.47 1.84
CA LEU A 306 7.78 -3.69 1.23
C LEU A 306 7.90 -3.82 -0.30
N ILE A 307 8.83 -3.11 -0.93
CA ILE A 307 9.14 -3.24 -2.36
C ILE A 307 9.77 -4.62 -2.62
N ASP A 308 10.84 -4.96 -1.89
CA ASP A 308 11.60 -6.20 -2.11
C ASP A 308 10.75 -7.47 -1.93
N PHE A 309 9.81 -7.43 -0.98
CA PHE A 309 8.93 -8.55 -0.67
C PHE A 309 7.60 -8.52 -1.43
N LYS A 310 7.35 -7.48 -2.25
CA LYS A 310 6.10 -7.24 -2.99
C LYS A 310 4.89 -7.24 -2.07
N LEU A 311 4.89 -6.33 -1.09
CA LEU A 311 3.89 -6.20 -0.02
C LEU A 311 3.34 -4.76 0.13
N ARG A 312 3.53 -3.88 -0.85
CA ARG A 312 2.83 -2.59 -0.91
C ARG A 312 1.37 -2.77 -1.31
N SER A 313 0.50 -1.80 -1.03
CA SER A 313 -0.91 -1.87 -1.45
C SER A 313 -1.10 -1.95 -2.96
N ILE A 314 -0.14 -1.43 -3.74
CA ILE A 314 -0.13 -1.50 -5.21
C ILE A 314 0.35 -2.86 -5.73
N ASP A 315 1.06 -3.65 -4.92
CA ASP A 315 1.60 -4.93 -5.34
C ASP A 315 0.48 -5.98 -5.36
N ASN A 316 0.13 -6.47 -6.55
CA ASN A 316 -0.85 -7.55 -6.73
C ASN A 316 -0.21 -8.95 -6.66
N ASP A 317 0.83 -9.11 -5.85
CA ASP A 317 1.60 -10.37 -5.71
C ASP A 317 0.95 -11.37 -4.74
N TYR A 318 -0.32 -11.69 -4.98
CA TYR A 318 -1.11 -12.65 -4.19
C TYR A 318 -1.99 -13.48 -5.12
N ILE A 319 -2.47 -14.62 -4.63
CA ILE A 319 -3.33 -15.51 -5.42
C ILE A 319 -4.78 -15.44 -4.96
N ASN A 320 -5.70 -15.50 -5.93
CA ASN A 320 -7.09 -15.87 -5.69
C ASN A 320 -7.18 -17.37 -5.85
N ILE A 321 -7.63 -18.08 -4.80
CA ILE A 321 -7.69 -19.53 -4.85
C ILE A 321 -8.77 -19.95 -5.85
N THR A 322 -8.36 -20.53 -6.97
CA THR A 322 -9.21 -21.04 -8.06
C THR A 322 -9.12 -22.58 -8.14
N SER A 323 -10.03 -23.19 -8.91
CA SER A 323 -10.07 -24.65 -9.11
C SER A 323 -8.84 -25.22 -9.82
N SER A 324 -8.09 -24.41 -10.56
CA SER A 324 -6.86 -24.82 -11.27
C SER A 324 -5.60 -24.79 -10.40
N ASP A 325 -5.65 -24.22 -9.20
CA ASP A 325 -4.44 -24.07 -8.38
C ASP A 325 -4.04 -25.42 -7.74
N ASN A 326 -2.90 -25.95 -8.17
CA ASN A 326 -2.20 -27.00 -7.42
C ASN A 326 -1.41 -26.33 -6.28
N LEU A 327 -1.90 -26.45 -5.06
CA LEU A 327 -1.30 -25.84 -3.87
C LEU A 327 -0.20 -26.70 -3.25
N GLU A 328 0.55 -27.50 -4.03
CA GLU A 328 1.57 -28.41 -3.51
C GLU A 328 2.68 -27.61 -2.78
N PRO A 329 2.62 -27.49 -1.44
CA PRO A 329 3.40 -26.49 -0.72
C PRO A 329 4.78 -27.07 -0.40
N PRO A 330 5.89 -26.37 -0.68
CA PRO A 330 7.15 -26.75 -0.10
C PRO A 330 7.10 -26.67 1.44
N ILE A 331 7.93 -27.50 2.07
CA ILE A 331 8.16 -27.46 3.52
C ILE A 331 9.36 -26.56 3.78
N VAL A 332 9.13 -25.43 4.43
CA VAL A 332 10.14 -24.45 4.82
C VAL A 332 10.62 -24.77 6.23
N ILE A 333 11.93 -24.90 6.38
CA ILE A 333 12.61 -25.23 7.64
C ILE A 333 13.76 -24.25 7.82
N ALA A 334 13.97 -23.77 9.04
CA ALA A 334 15.11 -22.92 9.37
C ALA A 334 15.69 -23.34 10.72
N MET A 335 17.03 -23.38 10.84
CA MET A 335 17.67 -23.65 12.12
C MET A 335 19.11 -23.17 12.21
N SER A 336 19.57 -22.95 13.44
CA SER A 336 20.96 -22.74 13.82
C SER A 336 21.61 -24.03 14.33
N GLN A 337 22.92 -24.02 14.48
CA GLN A 337 23.70 -25.22 14.81
C GLN A 337 23.26 -25.94 16.09
N ASN A 338 22.82 -25.20 17.11
CA ASN A 338 22.37 -25.77 18.38
C ASN A 338 21.04 -26.55 18.27
N HIS A 339 20.30 -26.41 17.16
CA HIS A 339 19.06 -27.14 16.89
C HIS A 339 19.23 -28.26 15.84
N PHE A 340 20.45 -28.49 15.35
CA PHE A 340 20.73 -29.48 14.31
C PHE A 340 20.24 -30.89 14.69
N ILE A 341 20.58 -31.37 15.89
CA ILE A 341 20.18 -32.71 16.37
C ILE A 341 18.66 -32.82 16.54
N GLU A 342 18.02 -31.74 17.00
CA GLU A 342 16.57 -31.73 17.23
C GLU A 342 15.79 -31.94 15.93
N SER A 343 16.33 -31.47 14.80
CA SER A 343 15.70 -31.57 13.48
C SER A 343 15.58 -32.99 12.94
N PHE A 344 16.29 -33.97 13.51
CA PHE A 344 16.40 -35.30 12.90
C PHE A 344 15.05 -36.00 12.83
N SER A 345 14.22 -35.84 13.87
CA SER A 345 12.87 -36.40 13.88
C SER A 345 11.94 -35.74 12.87
N LEU A 346 12.14 -34.44 12.58
CA LEU A 346 11.41 -33.73 11.54
C LEU A 346 11.75 -34.34 10.18
N PHE A 347 13.04 -34.42 9.82
CA PHE A 347 13.46 -34.99 8.53
C PHE A 347 13.04 -36.45 8.35
N GLU A 348 13.16 -37.29 9.39
CA GLU A 348 12.67 -38.67 9.34
C GLU A 348 11.16 -38.73 9.07
N SER A 349 10.38 -37.83 9.69
CA SER A 349 8.94 -37.78 9.45
C SER A 349 8.58 -37.25 8.07
N ILE A 350 9.32 -36.25 7.55
CA ILE A 350 9.13 -35.74 6.19
C ILE A 350 9.44 -36.84 5.18
N TYR A 351 10.58 -37.51 5.30
CA TYR A 351 10.94 -38.63 4.43
C TYR A 351 9.89 -39.74 4.44
N LYS A 352 9.35 -40.07 5.62
CA LYS A 352 8.33 -41.12 5.77
C LYS A 352 6.99 -40.74 5.14
N TYR A 353 6.52 -39.51 5.35
CA TYR A 353 5.16 -39.12 4.99
C TYR A 353 5.05 -38.30 3.70
N TYR A 354 6.13 -37.64 3.28
CA TYR A 354 6.21 -36.69 2.17
C TYR A 354 7.53 -36.81 1.37
N PRO A 355 7.91 -38.00 0.88
CA PRO A 355 9.23 -38.25 0.27
C PRO A 355 9.51 -37.39 -0.98
N ASN A 356 8.48 -36.93 -1.69
CA ASN A 356 8.61 -36.16 -2.92
C ASN A 356 8.44 -34.64 -2.72
N TYR A 357 8.17 -34.19 -1.50
CA TYR A 357 7.95 -32.76 -1.25
C TYR A 357 9.25 -31.99 -1.35
N LYS A 358 9.19 -30.81 -1.97
CA LYS A 358 10.29 -29.85 -1.96
C LYS A 358 10.49 -29.30 -0.55
N ILE A 359 11.73 -29.26 -0.09
CA ILE A 359 12.12 -28.69 1.20
C ILE A 359 12.93 -27.42 0.92
N ILE A 360 12.54 -26.29 1.48
CA ILE A 360 13.33 -25.06 1.46
C ILE A 360 14.01 -24.92 2.82
N PHE A 361 15.32 -25.09 2.85
CA PHE A 361 16.09 -25.06 4.08
C PHE A 361 16.84 -23.73 4.22
N TYR A 362 16.62 -23.01 5.31
CA TYR A 362 17.39 -21.82 5.67
C TYR A 362 18.40 -22.10 6.77
N ASP A 363 19.66 -21.85 6.44
CA ASP A 363 20.79 -21.90 7.37
C ASP A 363 20.91 -20.59 8.16
N LEU A 364 20.73 -20.69 9.49
CA LEU A 364 20.84 -19.58 10.44
C LEU A 364 22.20 -19.53 11.17
N GLY A 365 23.22 -20.24 10.66
CA GLY A 365 24.55 -20.36 11.27
C GLY A 365 24.93 -21.80 11.62
N LEU A 366 24.87 -22.70 10.66
CA LEU A 366 25.36 -24.07 10.73
C LEU A 366 26.89 -24.13 10.51
N ASN A 367 27.52 -25.15 11.10
CA ASN A 367 28.90 -25.50 10.79
C ASN A 367 28.98 -26.30 9.48
N ILE A 368 30.20 -26.42 8.92
CA ILE A 368 30.42 -27.05 7.62
C ILE A 368 29.94 -28.51 7.54
N ASN A 369 30.06 -29.27 8.62
CA ASN A 369 29.62 -30.66 8.66
C ASN A 369 28.10 -30.76 8.56
N SER A 370 27.38 -29.97 9.36
CA SER A 370 25.92 -29.89 9.31
C SER A 370 25.43 -29.41 7.95
N ILE A 371 26.10 -28.43 7.33
CA ILE A 371 25.77 -27.94 5.99
C ILE A 371 25.85 -29.07 4.95
N ASN A 372 26.94 -29.84 4.97
CA ASN A 372 27.12 -30.97 4.05
C ASN A 372 26.04 -32.04 4.24
N GLU A 373 25.68 -32.33 5.49
CA GLU A 373 24.61 -33.26 5.81
C GLU A 373 23.25 -32.77 5.29
N ILE A 374 22.88 -31.51 5.52
CA ILE A 374 21.63 -30.94 5.01
C ILE A 374 21.57 -30.94 3.48
N LYS A 375 22.67 -30.55 2.81
CA LYS A 375 22.74 -30.55 1.34
C LYS A 375 22.65 -31.95 0.72
N SER A 376 22.88 -33.00 1.49
CA SER A 376 22.77 -34.39 1.03
C SER A 376 21.34 -34.96 1.08
N ILE A 377 20.41 -34.29 1.76
CA ILE A 377 19.01 -34.70 1.87
C ILE A 377 18.32 -34.50 0.52
N CYS A 378 17.48 -35.46 0.13
CA CYS A 378 16.69 -35.31 -1.09
C CYS A 378 15.72 -34.13 -1.07
N ASN A 379 15.50 -33.55 -2.24
CA ASN A 379 14.54 -32.48 -2.49
C ASN A 379 14.78 -31.21 -1.63
N VAL A 380 15.96 -31.06 -1.03
CA VAL A 380 16.36 -29.86 -0.27
C VAL A 380 16.95 -28.81 -1.20
N GLU A 381 16.35 -27.62 -1.17
CA GLU A 381 16.96 -26.38 -1.63
C GLU A 381 17.57 -25.66 -0.43
N TYR A 382 18.90 -25.64 -0.36
CA TYR A 382 19.64 -24.96 0.70
C TYR A 382 19.79 -23.46 0.40
N ARG A 383 19.41 -22.61 1.35
CA ARG A 383 19.58 -21.15 1.34
C ARG A 383 20.32 -20.71 2.60
N LYS A 384 21.36 -19.89 2.45
CA LYS A 384 22.01 -19.24 3.60
C LYS A 384 21.27 -17.96 3.94
N PHE A 385 20.87 -17.76 5.20
CA PHE A 385 20.22 -16.53 5.60
C PHE A 385 21.22 -15.38 5.65
N ASP A 386 20.97 -14.33 4.88
CA ASP A 386 21.84 -13.17 4.77
C ASP A 386 21.45 -12.09 5.78
N TYR A 387 22.09 -12.14 6.95
CA TYR A 387 21.82 -11.19 8.03
C TYR A 387 22.25 -9.75 7.72
N GLU A 388 23.17 -9.53 6.79
CA GLU A 388 23.67 -8.16 6.50
C GLU A 388 22.63 -7.32 5.76
N LYS A 389 21.63 -7.96 5.16
CA LYS A 389 20.49 -7.27 4.51
C LYS A 389 19.51 -6.65 5.49
N TYR A 390 19.56 -7.01 6.77
CA TYR A 390 18.52 -6.69 7.75
C TYR A 390 19.08 -5.95 8.97
N PRO A 391 18.22 -5.27 9.75
CA PRO A 391 18.65 -4.61 10.99
C PRO A 391 19.35 -5.57 11.95
N SER A 392 20.33 -5.05 12.71
CA SER A 392 21.26 -5.87 13.49
C SER A 392 20.60 -6.80 14.50
N HIS A 393 19.44 -6.45 15.06
CA HIS A 393 18.70 -7.30 16.00
C HIS A 393 18.17 -8.59 15.36
N VAL A 394 18.08 -8.67 14.02
CA VAL A 394 17.67 -9.90 13.33
C VAL A 394 18.69 -11.03 13.54
N LYS A 395 19.97 -10.69 13.82
CA LYS A 395 21.01 -11.65 14.20
C LYS A 395 20.78 -12.26 15.59
N GLU A 396 19.96 -11.64 16.44
CA GLU A 396 19.61 -12.13 17.77
C GLU A 396 18.56 -13.26 17.65
N LEU A 397 19.03 -14.50 17.42
CA LEU A 397 18.15 -15.63 17.07
C LEU A 397 16.99 -15.89 18.04
N PHE A 398 17.16 -15.59 19.32
CA PHE A 398 16.14 -15.77 20.36
C PHE A 398 14.95 -14.81 20.24
N LEU A 399 15.08 -13.74 19.45
CA LEU A 399 13.99 -12.82 19.11
C LEU A 399 13.11 -13.37 17.97
N TYR A 400 13.57 -14.40 17.26
CA TYR A 400 12.88 -15.02 16.12
C TYR A 400 12.54 -14.04 14.98
N SER A 401 13.16 -12.86 14.93
CA SER A 401 12.91 -11.83 13.90
C SER A 401 13.26 -12.30 12.48
N TRP A 402 14.11 -13.31 12.33
CA TRP A 402 14.42 -13.93 11.05
C TRP A 402 13.25 -14.75 10.46
N LYS A 403 12.34 -15.27 11.30
CA LYS A 403 11.27 -16.18 10.86
C LYS A 403 10.21 -15.48 10.00
N PRO A 404 9.66 -14.32 10.39
CA PRO A 404 8.71 -13.59 9.54
C PRO A 404 9.30 -13.22 8.17
N ILE A 405 10.60 -12.89 8.14
CA ILE A 405 11.33 -12.58 6.91
C ILE A 405 11.38 -13.80 5.98
N ILE A 406 11.77 -14.97 6.49
CA ILE A 406 11.78 -16.23 5.73
C ILE A 406 10.38 -16.59 5.22
N ILE A 407 9.36 -16.46 6.07
CA ILE A 407 7.96 -16.73 5.69
C ILE A 407 7.52 -15.76 4.58
N ALA A 408 7.87 -14.48 4.66
CA ALA A 408 7.54 -13.50 3.63
C ALA A 408 8.25 -13.77 2.31
N GLU A 409 9.54 -14.15 2.34
CA GLU A 409 10.32 -14.51 1.16
C GLU A 409 9.73 -15.74 0.48
N THR A 410 9.48 -16.81 1.24
CA THR A 410 8.98 -18.06 0.70
C THR A 410 7.53 -17.96 0.22
N LEU A 411 6.68 -17.16 0.86
CA LEU A 411 5.33 -16.87 0.34
C LEU A 411 5.37 -16.01 -0.92
N ARG A 412 6.35 -15.11 -1.09
CA ARG A 412 6.56 -14.38 -2.35
C ARG A 412 6.94 -15.36 -3.47
N ASP A 413 7.84 -16.31 -3.19
CA ASP A 413 8.37 -17.24 -4.18
C ASP A 413 7.36 -18.35 -4.57
N PHE A 414 6.68 -18.95 -3.59
CA PHE A 414 5.89 -20.17 -3.78
C PHE A 414 4.37 -19.98 -3.64
N LYS A 415 3.92 -18.83 -3.12
CA LYS A 415 2.50 -18.50 -2.81
C LYS A 415 1.83 -19.39 -1.76
N THR A 416 2.26 -20.63 -1.55
CA THR A 416 1.72 -21.56 -0.56
C THR A 416 2.87 -22.28 0.11
N ILE A 417 2.91 -22.35 1.43
CA ILE A 417 3.99 -23.02 2.17
C ILE A 417 3.45 -23.80 3.37
N TRP A 418 4.21 -24.81 3.77
CA TRP A 418 4.31 -25.22 5.16
C TRP A 418 5.55 -24.59 5.77
N TYR A 419 5.47 -24.03 6.97
CA TYR A 419 6.63 -23.72 7.79
C TYR A 419 6.66 -24.64 9.00
N ALA A 420 7.81 -25.23 9.31
CA ALA A 420 8.01 -26.15 10.42
C ALA A 420 9.32 -25.89 11.16
N ASP A 421 9.22 -25.59 12.46
CA ASP A 421 10.35 -25.59 13.39
C ASP A 421 10.87 -27.03 13.58
N THR A 422 12.13 -27.16 13.98
CA THR A 422 12.83 -28.45 14.17
C THR A 422 12.13 -29.43 15.12
N SER A 423 11.28 -28.93 16.02
CA SER A 423 10.52 -29.73 16.98
C SER A 423 9.25 -30.38 16.41
N VAL A 424 8.86 -30.08 15.17
CA VAL A 424 7.68 -30.64 14.53
C VAL A 424 7.96 -32.07 14.05
N ILE A 425 7.01 -32.98 14.26
CA ILE A 425 7.06 -34.34 13.73
C ILE A 425 5.72 -34.64 13.06
N PHE A 426 5.73 -34.88 11.75
CA PHE A 426 4.54 -35.30 11.01
C PHE A 426 4.12 -36.74 11.39
N LYS A 427 2.81 -37.01 11.36
CA LYS A 427 2.22 -38.31 11.74
C LYS A 427 1.33 -38.94 10.67
N ARG A 428 0.99 -38.19 9.62
CA ARG A 428 0.13 -38.62 8.52
C ARG A 428 0.65 -38.05 7.21
N SER A 429 0.34 -38.70 6.09
CA SER A 429 0.61 -38.20 4.73
C SER A 429 -0.55 -37.40 4.14
N ASP A 430 -1.79 -37.70 4.56
CA ASP A 430 -2.97 -37.01 4.04
C ASP A 430 -3.21 -35.68 4.79
N LEU A 431 -2.98 -34.57 4.09
CA LEU A 431 -3.25 -33.20 4.53
C LEU A 431 -4.45 -32.57 3.83
N SER A 432 -5.21 -33.34 3.04
CA SER A 432 -6.35 -32.84 2.26
C SER A 432 -7.37 -32.10 3.14
N LYS A 433 -7.59 -32.58 4.36
CA LYS A 433 -8.48 -31.92 5.34
C LYS A 433 -7.98 -30.54 5.77
N ILE A 434 -6.66 -30.31 5.83
CA ILE A 434 -6.10 -28.99 6.14
C ILE A 434 -6.29 -28.08 4.93
N TYR A 435 -5.92 -28.57 3.75
CA TYR A 435 -6.04 -27.81 2.52
C TYR A 435 -7.49 -27.40 2.24
N SER A 436 -8.46 -28.29 2.51
CA SER A 436 -9.88 -28.00 2.30
C SER A 436 -10.38 -26.81 3.12
N LEU A 437 -9.81 -26.56 4.32
CA LEU A 437 -10.17 -25.41 5.16
C LEU A 437 -9.91 -24.06 4.47
N VAL A 438 -9.00 -24.06 3.50
CA VAL A 438 -8.61 -22.87 2.74
C VAL A 438 -9.14 -22.93 1.31
N THR A 439 -9.10 -24.10 0.65
CA THR A 439 -9.56 -24.25 -0.74
C THR A 439 -11.07 -24.16 -0.91
N CYS A 440 -11.86 -24.30 0.15
CA CYS A 440 -13.30 -24.02 0.08
C CYS A 440 -13.59 -22.61 -0.49
N ARG A 441 -12.65 -21.65 -0.30
CA ARG A 441 -12.78 -20.25 -0.73
C ARG A 441 -12.96 -20.11 -2.25
N ARG A 442 -12.56 -21.13 -3.03
CA ARG A 442 -12.78 -21.23 -4.49
C ARG A 442 -14.22 -20.99 -4.92
N LYS A 443 -15.18 -21.31 -4.05
CA LYS A 443 -16.63 -21.23 -4.36
C LYS A 443 -17.28 -19.93 -3.88
N HIS A 444 -16.51 -19.02 -3.29
CA HIS A 444 -17.02 -17.86 -2.60
C HIS A 444 -16.37 -16.56 -3.07
N LYS A 445 -17.08 -15.44 -2.88
CA LYS A 445 -16.55 -14.10 -3.14
C LYS A 445 -15.46 -13.73 -2.14
N TYR A 446 -14.59 -12.78 -2.50
CA TYR A 446 -13.44 -12.39 -1.68
C TYR A 446 -13.80 -11.99 -0.23
N ASN A 447 -14.96 -11.36 -0.03
CA ASN A 447 -15.43 -10.87 1.27
C ASN A 447 -16.19 -11.92 2.11
N HIS A 448 -16.46 -13.11 1.57
CA HIS A 448 -17.26 -14.16 2.23
C HIS A 448 -16.74 -14.52 3.62
N LYS A 449 -15.42 -14.69 3.76
CA LYS A 449 -14.75 -14.99 5.03
C LYS A 449 -15.20 -14.01 6.14
N LEU A 450 -15.09 -12.72 5.88
CA LEU A 450 -15.43 -11.68 6.86
C LEU A 450 -16.93 -11.68 7.17
N THR A 451 -17.77 -11.82 6.15
CA THR A 451 -19.23 -11.88 6.33
C THR A 451 -19.65 -13.05 7.21
N GLU A 452 -19.10 -14.25 7.00
CA GLU A 452 -19.42 -15.42 7.83
C GLU A 452 -18.90 -15.29 9.27
N GLN A 453 -17.67 -14.79 9.44
CA GLN A 453 -17.11 -14.54 10.78
C GLN A 453 -17.94 -13.54 11.59
N LEU A 454 -18.63 -12.59 10.94
CA LEU A 454 -19.50 -11.63 11.61
C LEU A 454 -20.85 -12.24 12.01
N LYS A 455 -21.40 -13.19 11.24
CA LYS A 455 -22.65 -13.91 11.58
C LYS A 455 -22.51 -14.76 12.85
N THR A 456 -21.33 -15.34 13.05
CA THR A 456 -21.05 -16.22 14.18
C THR A 456 -20.85 -15.49 15.52
N LYS A 457 -20.76 -14.14 15.52
CA LYS A 457 -20.74 -13.33 16.75
C LYS A 457 -22.00 -13.51 17.59
N ASP A 458 -23.18 -13.60 16.96
CA ASP A 458 -24.47 -13.61 17.64
C ASP A 458 -24.82 -14.94 18.34
N TYR A 459 -24.20 -16.05 17.93
CA TYR A 459 -24.49 -17.38 18.49
C TYR A 459 -23.70 -17.74 19.76
N SER A 460 -22.73 -16.92 20.17
CA SER A 460 -21.69 -17.34 21.12
C SER A 460 -21.93 -17.01 22.60
N ASN A 461 -23.13 -16.55 22.95
CA ASN A 461 -23.53 -16.37 24.36
C ASN A 461 -24.00 -17.66 25.05
N ASP A 462 -24.07 -18.79 24.32
CA ASP A 462 -24.51 -20.04 24.91
C ASP A 462 -23.33 -20.84 25.50
N THR A 463 -23.06 -20.62 26.78
CA THR A 463 -22.04 -21.31 27.57
C THR A 463 -22.33 -22.81 27.80
N ASN A 464 -23.39 -23.36 27.20
CA ASN A 464 -23.86 -24.72 27.42
C ASN A 464 -23.56 -25.73 26.30
N VAL A 465 -22.76 -25.38 25.27
CA VAL A 465 -22.24 -26.41 24.34
C VAL A 465 -21.10 -27.17 25.01
N THR A 466 -21.45 -27.95 26.02
CA THR A 466 -20.61 -29.03 26.55
C THR A 466 -20.79 -30.27 25.68
N LYS A 467 -19.66 -30.96 25.46
CA LYS A 467 -19.51 -32.36 25.00
C LYS A 467 -19.32 -32.59 23.49
N VAL A 468 -18.05 -32.87 23.15
CA VAL A 468 -17.58 -33.78 22.10
C VAL A 468 -18.30 -33.60 20.76
N SER A 469 -18.07 -32.45 20.12
CA SER A 469 -18.23 -32.41 18.67
C SER A 469 -17.11 -33.25 18.05
N ASP A 470 -17.49 -34.28 17.30
CA ASP A 470 -16.57 -35.11 16.52
C ASP A 470 -15.67 -34.19 15.65
N GLU A 471 -14.35 -34.46 15.63
CA GLU A 471 -13.38 -33.73 14.79
C GLU A 471 -13.86 -33.67 13.33
N ALA A 472 -14.47 -34.75 12.84
CA ALA A 472 -15.04 -34.81 11.49
C ALA A 472 -16.24 -33.86 11.30
N PHE A 473 -17.10 -33.72 12.31
CA PHE A 473 -18.23 -32.79 12.29
C PHE A 473 -17.76 -31.33 12.31
N VAL A 474 -16.84 -30.98 13.21
CA VAL A 474 -16.26 -29.63 13.30
C VAL A 474 -15.54 -29.27 12.00
N TRP A 475 -14.79 -30.20 11.43
CA TRP A 475 -14.16 -30.01 10.13
C TRP A 475 -15.19 -29.73 9.05
N LYS A 476 -16.23 -30.56 8.91
CA LYS A 476 -17.28 -30.38 7.89
C LYS A 476 -17.97 -29.02 8.01
N LEU A 477 -18.28 -28.59 9.23
CA LEU A 477 -18.87 -27.28 9.51
C LEU A 477 -17.95 -26.13 9.07
N ASN A 478 -16.64 -26.23 9.35
CA ASN A 478 -15.67 -25.23 8.92
C ASN A 478 -15.54 -25.15 7.38
N ILE A 479 -15.68 -26.27 6.68
CA ILE A 479 -15.69 -26.30 5.21
C ILE A 479 -16.95 -25.66 4.65
N GLU A 480 -18.10 -25.93 5.27
CA GLU A 480 -19.40 -25.39 4.85
C GLU A 480 -19.47 -23.87 5.01
N HIS A 481 -19.06 -23.34 6.17
CA HIS A 481 -18.99 -21.89 6.38
C HIS A 481 -17.83 -21.24 5.64
N CYS A 482 -16.72 -21.96 5.43
CA CYS A 482 -15.56 -21.48 4.70
C CYS A 482 -15.01 -20.11 5.17
N GLN A 483 -14.85 -19.97 6.49
CA GLN A 483 -14.51 -18.70 7.14
C GLN A 483 -13.11 -18.65 7.73
N LYS A 484 -12.28 -19.67 7.45
CA LYS A 484 -10.92 -19.75 8.00
C LYS A 484 -9.98 -18.79 7.28
N SER A 485 -9.00 -18.28 8.04
CA SER A 485 -7.80 -17.63 7.51
C SER A 485 -7.06 -18.57 6.57
N ALA A 486 -6.45 -18.01 5.53
CA ALA A 486 -5.49 -18.73 4.68
C ALA A 486 -4.10 -18.89 5.35
N TYR A 487 -3.92 -18.32 6.54
CA TYR A 487 -2.76 -18.51 7.40
C TYR A 487 -3.23 -19.25 8.67
N LEU A 488 -2.88 -20.53 8.79
CA LEU A 488 -3.34 -21.43 9.82
C LEU A 488 -2.24 -21.77 10.82
N LEU A 489 -2.57 -21.71 12.10
CA LEU A 489 -1.77 -22.24 13.20
C LEU A 489 -2.33 -23.59 13.67
N HIS A 490 -1.46 -24.40 14.30
CA HIS A 490 -1.81 -25.80 14.60
C HIS A 490 -1.68 -26.18 16.08
N SER A 491 -0.63 -25.73 16.79
CA SER A 491 -0.39 -26.15 18.19
C SER A 491 -0.85 -25.10 19.20
N PHE A 492 -1.64 -25.50 20.20
CA PHE A 492 -2.06 -24.59 21.27
C PHE A 492 -0.91 -24.37 22.29
N ALA A 493 -0.59 -23.11 22.59
CA ALA A 493 0.52 -22.77 23.49
C ALA A 493 0.20 -22.93 24.98
N GLY A 494 -1.05 -23.27 25.34
CA GLY A 494 -1.46 -23.48 26.72
C GLY A 494 -1.97 -22.24 27.47
N HIS A 495 -2.06 -21.07 26.82
CA HIS A 495 -2.48 -19.81 27.45
C HIS A 495 -3.15 -18.84 26.45
N GLY A 496 -3.69 -17.71 26.94
CA GLY A 496 -4.25 -16.64 26.11
C GLY A 496 -3.18 -15.77 25.42
N ILE A 497 -3.62 -14.93 24.46
CA ILE A 497 -2.73 -14.01 23.73
C ILE A 497 -2.23 -12.87 24.63
N LEU A 498 -3.15 -12.19 25.32
CA LEU A 498 -2.87 -11.01 26.14
C LEU A 498 -1.83 -11.24 27.27
N PRO A 499 -1.90 -12.31 28.09
CA PRO A 499 -0.93 -12.52 29.17
C PRO A 499 0.49 -12.84 28.70
N ALA A 500 0.65 -13.19 27.42
CA ALA A 500 1.94 -13.52 26.82
C ALA A 500 2.39 -12.49 25.77
N THR A 501 1.84 -11.28 25.82
CA THR A 501 2.13 -10.21 24.87
C THR A 501 2.45 -8.91 25.60
N ASN A 502 3.66 -8.40 25.46
CA ASN A 502 4.08 -7.12 26.05
C ASN A 502 3.28 -5.96 25.43
N GLU A 503 2.84 -5.02 26.26
CA GLU A 503 2.04 -3.88 25.85
C GLU A 503 2.70 -2.97 24.80
N GLY A 504 4.03 -2.96 24.74
CA GLY A 504 4.79 -2.21 23.74
C GLY A 504 4.50 -2.65 22.31
N LEU A 505 4.10 -3.92 22.08
CA LEU A 505 3.66 -4.38 20.76
C LEU A 505 2.43 -3.61 20.30
N PHE A 506 1.48 -3.35 21.20
CA PHE A 506 0.22 -2.67 20.86
C PHE A 506 0.41 -1.19 20.49
N LYS A 507 1.61 -0.63 20.74
CA LYS A 507 1.97 0.69 20.20
C LYS A 507 2.08 0.65 18.67
N TYR A 508 2.62 -0.43 18.10
CA TYR A 508 2.77 -0.59 16.65
C TYR A 508 1.58 -1.33 16.03
N ILE A 509 1.09 -2.38 16.69
CA ILE A 509 -0.04 -3.21 16.21
C ILE A 509 -1.14 -3.14 17.28
N PRO A 510 -1.90 -2.03 17.36
CA PRO A 510 -2.98 -1.89 18.32
C PRO A 510 -4.08 -2.93 18.12
N THR A 511 -4.84 -3.16 19.19
CA THR A 511 -5.86 -4.21 19.25
C THR A 511 -7.04 -3.77 20.12
N ASN A 512 -8.17 -4.46 20.01
CA ASN A 512 -9.27 -4.30 20.95
C ASN A 512 -9.00 -5.15 22.19
N ILE A 513 -8.53 -4.50 23.27
CA ILE A 513 -8.15 -5.17 24.52
C ILE A 513 -9.29 -6.01 25.10
N THR A 514 -10.53 -5.51 25.07
CA THR A 514 -11.70 -6.24 25.59
C THR A 514 -12.02 -7.49 24.79
N SER A 515 -11.80 -7.47 23.47
CA SER A 515 -12.04 -8.64 22.62
C SER A 515 -10.91 -9.66 22.74
N ILE A 516 -9.66 -9.22 22.71
CA ILE A 516 -8.48 -10.10 22.78
C ILE A 516 -8.27 -10.71 24.17
N SER A 517 -8.85 -10.14 25.23
CA SER A 517 -8.82 -10.66 26.60
C SER A 517 -9.78 -11.84 26.85
N THR A 518 -10.50 -12.31 25.84
CA THR A 518 -11.51 -13.38 25.98
C THR A 518 -10.93 -14.77 25.77
N ILE A 519 -11.62 -15.80 26.28
CA ILE A 519 -11.26 -17.22 26.11
C ILE A 519 -11.19 -17.68 24.64
N LYS A 520 -11.80 -16.92 23.73
CA LYS A 520 -11.72 -17.17 22.28
C LYS A 520 -10.33 -16.88 21.72
N ASN A 521 -9.52 -16.06 22.40
CA ASN A 521 -8.20 -15.61 21.97
C ASN A 521 -7.09 -16.40 22.68
N LYS A 522 -7.10 -17.70 22.42
CA LYS A 522 -6.00 -18.62 22.77
C LYS A 522 -4.77 -18.30 21.92
N MET A 523 -3.59 -18.32 22.53
CA MET A 523 -2.33 -18.22 21.81
C MET A 523 -1.95 -19.60 21.25
N TYR A 524 -1.55 -19.63 19.97
CA TYR A 524 -1.02 -20.80 19.30
C TYR A 524 0.47 -20.62 18.98
N GLU A 525 1.20 -21.71 18.89
CA GLU A 525 2.63 -21.70 18.56
C GLU A 525 2.86 -21.22 17.12
N ALA A 526 3.93 -20.45 16.91
CA ALA A 526 4.36 -19.98 15.59
C ALA A 526 5.39 -20.92 14.93
N GLY A 527 5.50 -22.16 15.42
CA GLY A 527 6.48 -23.14 14.95
C GLY A 527 5.93 -24.13 13.93
N PHE A 528 4.62 -24.14 13.68
CA PHE A 528 4.04 -24.99 12.64
C PHE A 528 2.87 -24.27 11.99
N ILE A 529 3.00 -23.96 10.70
CA ILE A 529 2.13 -23.04 9.97
C ILE A 529 1.84 -23.60 8.58
N PHE A 530 0.57 -23.57 8.18
CA PHE A 530 0.17 -23.66 6.77
C PHE A 530 -0.29 -22.29 6.30
N ALA A 531 0.32 -21.74 5.26
CA ALA A 531 0.00 -20.41 4.76
C ALA A 531 -0.15 -20.37 3.25
N VAL A 532 -1.17 -19.65 2.80
CA VAL A 532 -1.40 -19.28 1.39
C VAL A 532 -1.41 -17.76 1.29
N LYS A 533 -0.64 -17.19 0.36
CA LYS A 533 -0.52 -15.75 0.08
C LYS A 533 -1.74 -15.25 -0.69
N THR A 534 -2.91 -15.32 -0.06
CA THR A 534 -4.12 -14.63 -0.51
C THR A 534 -4.02 -13.14 -0.21
N LYS A 535 -4.89 -12.32 -0.82
CA LYS A 535 -4.90 -10.86 -0.60
C LYS A 535 -4.92 -10.49 0.89
N ASP A 536 -5.84 -11.07 1.65
CA ASP A 536 -5.97 -10.83 3.10
C ASP A 536 -4.76 -11.33 3.90
N THR A 537 -4.18 -12.49 3.54
CA THR A 537 -2.94 -12.94 4.19
C THR A 537 -1.78 -12.00 3.88
N ALA A 538 -1.67 -11.46 2.67
CA ALA A 538 -0.61 -10.51 2.31
C ALA A 538 -0.78 -9.15 3.03
N THR A 539 -1.99 -8.57 2.98
CA THR A 539 -2.25 -7.21 3.47
C THR A 539 -2.44 -7.11 4.98
N ASP A 540 -3.12 -8.10 5.58
CA ASP A 540 -3.59 -8.00 6.96
C ASP A 540 -2.65 -8.72 7.93
N ILE A 541 -1.83 -9.66 7.43
CA ILE A 541 -0.93 -10.49 8.23
C ILE A 541 0.53 -10.30 7.83
N LEU A 542 0.91 -10.73 6.62
CA LEU A 542 2.31 -10.91 6.23
C LEU A 542 3.09 -9.60 6.20
N LYS A 543 2.49 -8.54 5.64
CA LYS A 543 3.06 -7.19 5.62
C LYS A 543 3.47 -6.72 7.01
N TRP A 544 2.57 -6.82 7.98
CA TRP A 544 2.80 -6.33 9.33
C TRP A 544 3.70 -7.25 10.14
N TYR A 545 3.66 -8.56 9.86
CA TYR A 545 4.56 -9.52 10.49
C TYR A 545 6.02 -9.27 10.05
N LEU A 546 6.23 -8.99 8.76
CA LEU A 546 7.51 -8.55 8.21
C LEU A 546 7.97 -7.23 8.82
N LEU A 547 7.15 -6.18 8.78
CA LEU A 547 7.52 -4.86 9.32
C LEU A 547 7.87 -4.91 10.81
N CYS A 548 7.08 -5.65 11.60
CA CYS A 548 7.36 -5.81 13.03
C CYS A 548 8.69 -6.53 13.27
N SER A 549 9.02 -7.54 12.46
CA SER A 549 10.30 -8.25 12.57
C SER A 549 11.52 -7.36 12.30
N LEU A 550 11.35 -6.33 11.48
CA LEU A 550 12.38 -5.37 11.09
C LEU A 550 12.48 -4.16 12.04
N GLU A 551 11.55 -4.02 12.99
CA GLU A 551 11.53 -2.95 13.99
C GLU A 551 11.72 -3.55 15.38
N LYS A 552 12.91 -3.36 15.99
CA LYS A 552 13.29 -4.01 17.25
C LYS A 552 12.25 -3.81 18.36
N ASP A 553 11.77 -2.58 18.50
CA ASP A 553 10.80 -2.21 19.53
C ASP A 553 9.39 -2.77 19.28
N CYS A 554 9.11 -3.27 18.06
CA CYS A 554 7.86 -3.97 17.76
C CYS A 554 7.96 -5.46 18.11
N ILE A 555 8.95 -6.17 17.55
CA ILE A 555 9.12 -7.63 17.75
C ILE A 555 9.61 -7.99 19.14
N ALA A 556 10.35 -7.08 19.77
CA ALA A 556 10.94 -7.26 21.09
C ALA A 556 10.86 -5.95 21.90
N PRO A 557 9.64 -5.50 22.28
CA PRO A 557 9.48 -4.24 22.98
C PRO A 557 10.35 -4.17 24.26
N PRO A 558 10.79 -2.97 24.68
CA PRO A 558 11.59 -2.83 25.89
C PRO A 558 10.99 -3.58 27.09
N LYS A 559 11.86 -4.23 27.88
CA LYS A 559 11.50 -5.09 29.03
C LYS A 559 10.79 -6.41 28.68
N SER A 560 10.79 -6.82 27.42
CA SER A 560 10.29 -8.14 27.02
C SER A 560 11.11 -9.28 27.64
N ARG A 561 10.41 -10.26 28.21
CA ARG A 561 10.98 -11.49 28.76
C ARG A 561 10.18 -12.72 28.34
N LEU A 562 10.84 -13.83 28.05
CA LEU A 562 10.18 -15.11 27.76
C LEU A 562 9.62 -15.79 29.01
N ALA A 563 10.25 -15.56 30.15
CA ALA A 563 9.92 -16.13 31.45
C ALA A 563 10.56 -15.27 32.58
N PRO A 564 10.04 -15.33 33.81
CA PRO A 564 8.78 -15.96 34.20
C PRO A 564 7.57 -15.18 33.68
N CYS A 565 6.50 -15.91 33.33
CA CYS A 565 5.21 -15.38 32.94
C CYS A 565 4.13 -15.90 33.89
N ASP A 566 3.24 -15.03 34.34
CA ASP A 566 2.16 -15.42 35.23
C ASP A 566 0.91 -15.81 34.44
N PHE A 567 0.70 -17.13 34.30
CA PHE A 567 -0.49 -17.69 33.66
C PHE A 567 -1.47 -18.29 34.68
N ARG A 568 -1.36 -17.94 35.97
CA ARG A 568 -2.19 -18.52 37.03
C ARG A 568 -3.68 -18.38 36.71
N ASN A 569 -4.44 -19.44 36.99
CA ASN A 569 -5.90 -19.54 36.85
C ASN A 569 -6.47 -19.41 35.42
N ASN A 570 -5.73 -19.79 34.36
CA ASN A 570 -6.22 -19.73 32.98
C ASN A 570 -6.75 -18.35 32.56
N ARG A 571 -6.22 -17.27 33.14
CA ARG A 571 -6.76 -15.93 32.91
C ARG A 571 -6.32 -15.41 31.54
N TYR A 572 -7.28 -15.28 30.63
CA TYR A 572 -7.11 -14.74 29.28
C TYR A 572 -7.03 -13.21 29.27
N ASP A 573 -7.43 -12.57 30.37
CA ASP A 573 -7.64 -11.14 30.53
C ASP A 573 -6.55 -10.40 31.31
N ILE A 574 -5.59 -11.13 31.87
CA ILE A 574 -4.43 -10.51 32.52
C ILE A 574 -3.55 -9.86 31.45
N LYS A 575 -3.32 -8.55 31.61
CA LYS A 575 -2.27 -7.85 30.86
C LYS A 575 -0.90 -8.37 31.29
N SER A 576 -0.05 -8.64 30.30
CA SER A 576 1.31 -9.07 30.53
C SER A 576 2.14 -8.04 31.31
N ASP A 577 2.85 -8.49 32.35
CA ASP A 577 3.93 -7.75 32.99
C ASP A 577 5.26 -8.05 32.28
N GLY A 578 5.41 -7.58 31.04
CA GLY A 578 6.64 -7.78 30.24
C GLY A 578 6.85 -9.18 29.65
N CYS A 579 6.01 -10.17 29.97
CA CYS A 579 6.00 -11.45 29.28
C CYS A 579 5.72 -11.27 27.78
N HIS A 580 6.57 -11.83 26.92
CA HIS A 580 6.45 -11.71 25.49
C HIS A 580 7.03 -12.95 24.79
N ARG A 581 6.28 -13.50 23.84
CA ARG A 581 6.70 -14.65 23.01
C ARG A 581 7.21 -14.20 21.64
N TYR A 582 7.70 -12.97 21.51
CA TYR A 582 8.28 -12.39 20.29
C TYR A 582 7.42 -12.62 19.04
N ASP A 583 7.94 -13.31 18.02
CA ASP A 583 7.26 -13.63 16.76
C ASP A 583 5.88 -14.29 16.98
N GLN A 584 5.77 -15.17 17.97
CA GLN A 584 4.52 -15.84 18.32
C GLN A 584 3.47 -14.86 18.87
N SER A 585 3.88 -13.88 19.68
CA SER A 585 2.96 -12.83 20.13
C SER A 585 2.46 -12.00 18.95
N VAL A 586 3.37 -11.58 18.06
CA VAL A 586 3.05 -10.74 16.90
C VAL A 586 2.03 -11.43 16.00
N ILE A 587 2.30 -12.67 15.57
CA ILE A 587 1.42 -13.36 14.61
C ILE A 587 0.03 -13.64 15.20
N ASN A 588 -0.05 -13.98 16.50
CA ASN A 588 -1.34 -14.21 17.15
C ASN A 588 -2.16 -12.93 17.29
N VAL A 589 -1.54 -11.78 17.60
CA VAL A 589 -2.25 -10.49 17.63
C VAL A 589 -2.76 -10.11 16.24
N LEU A 590 -1.93 -10.25 15.20
CA LEU A 590 -2.33 -9.99 13.81
C LEU A 590 -3.49 -10.88 13.38
N LEU A 591 -3.40 -12.19 13.60
CA LEU A 591 -4.45 -13.15 13.25
C LEU A 591 -5.74 -12.90 14.04
N SER A 592 -5.65 -12.58 15.33
CA SER A 592 -6.80 -12.21 16.16
C SER A 592 -7.49 -10.95 15.61
N ASN A 593 -6.73 -9.89 15.34
CA ASN A 593 -7.25 -8.64 14.79
C ASN A 593 -7.95 -8.84 13.43
N ALA A 594 -7.34 -9.60 12.52
CA ALA A 594 -7.84 -9.81 11.16
C ALA A 594 -8.96 -10.85 11.05
N ASN A 595 -9.22 -11.63 12.11
CA ASN A 595 -10.19 -12.73 12.10
C ASN A 595 -11.17 -12.66 13.28
N ASN A 596 -11.64 -11.43 13.55
CA ASN A 596 -12.75 -11.15 14.45
C ASN A 596 -12.56 -11.62 15.90
N PHE A 597 -11.31 -11.61 16.38
CA PHE A 597 -10.95 -11.97 17.76
C PHE A 597 -11.41 -13.37 18.18
N ASP A 598 -11.31 -14.34 17.27
CA ASP A 598 -11.58 -15.75 17.58
C ASP A 598 -10.51 -16.66 16.97
N SER A 599 -9.78 -17.38 17.82
CA SER A 599 -8.76 -18.34 17.39
C SER A 599 -9.30 -19.44 16.52
N GLN A 600 -10.58 -19.81 16.66
CA GLN A 600 -11.21 -20.79 15.77
C GLN A 600 -11.20 -20.33 14.31
N ASN A 601 -11.04 -19.04 14.00
CA ASN A 601 -11.00 -18.57 12.63
C ASN A 601 -9.63 -18.74 11.95
N TYR A 602 -8.55 -19.06 12.67
CA TYR A 602 -7.20 -19.15 12.10
C TYR A 602 -6.39 -20.34 12.60
N ILE A 603 -7.06 -21.35 13.14
CA ILE A 603 -6.46 -22.62 13.51
C ILE A 603 -7.10 -23.76 12.74
N SER A 604 -6.34 -24.82 12.51
CA SER A 604 -6.87 -26.02 11.85
C SER A 604 -7.89 -26.79 12.70
N GLN A 605 -7.75 -26.78 14.04
CA GLN A 605 -8.48 -27.67 14.97
C GLN A 605 -8.23 -29.18 14.72
N LEU A 606 -7.27 -29.54 13.88
CA LEU A 606 -6.89 -30.92 13.60
C LEU A 606 -5.54 -31.18 14.29
N ASN A 607 -5.49 -32.15 15.19
CA ASN A 607 -4.30 -32.37 16.03
C ASN A 607 -3.65 -33.76 15.80
N ASN A 608 -4.23 -34.58 14.92
CA ASN A 608 -3.83 -35.98 14.73
C ASN A 608 -2.78 -36.21 13.63
N PHE A 609 -2.30 -35.15 12.98
CA PHE A 609 -1.36 -35.22 11.85
C PHE A 609 0.05 -34.74 12.18
N PHE A 610 0.27 -34.20 13.39
CA PHE A 610 1.59 -33.78 13.86
C PHE A 610 1.72 -33.95 15.38
N VAL A 611 2.93 -33.83 15.90
CA VAL A 611 3.22 -33.63 17.32
C VAL A 611 4.40 -32.66 17.45
N ILE A 612 4.41 -31.86 18.52
CA ILE A 612 5.54 -31.03 18.89
C ILE A 612 6.37 -31.76 19.95
N GLN A 613 7.64 -32.04 19.64
CA GLN A 613 8.57 -32.72 20.54
C GLN A 613 9.88 -31.93 20.63
N ARG A 614 10.18 -31.43 21.83
CA ARG A 614 11.37 -30.60 22.10
C ARG A 614 12.44 -31.40 22.85
N GLY A 615 13.72 -31.11 22.60
CA GLY A 615 14.84 -31.72 23.34
C GLY A 615 15.12 -33.20 23.02
N GLY A 616 14.77 -33.67 21.82
CA GLY A 616 15.06 -35.05 21.39
C GLY A 616 16.53 -35.25 20.99
N ASN A 617 17.17 -36.28 21.55
CA ASN A 617 18.54 -36.70 21.18
C ASN A 617 18.48 -37.94 20.30
N LYS A 618 18.22 -37.77 19.00
CA LYS A 618 18.32 -38.86 18.02
C LYS A 618 19.69 -38.88 17.34
N ILE A 619 20.09 -40.06 16.88
CA ILE A 619 21.28 -40.26 16.05
C ILE A 619 20.88 -40.00 14.58
N TRP A 620 21.75 -39.37 13.81
CA TRP A 620 21.52 -39.07 12.40
C TRP A 620 21.34 -40.36 11.59
N ASN A 621 20.33 -40.38 10.72
CA ASN A 621 19.98 -41.56 9.94
C ASN A 621 20.24 -41.30 8.45
N ASN A 622 21.09 -42.06 7.78
CA ASN A 622 21.43 -41.80 6.37
C ASN A 622 20.29 -42.13 5.37
N THR A 623 19.13 -42.60 5.83
CA THR A 623 18.02 -43.05 4.97
C THR A 623 17.35 -41.97 4.15
N PHE A 624 17.47 -40.69 4.53
CA PHE A 624 16.89 -39.56 3.78
C PHE A 624 17.88 -38.90 2.80
N LYS A 625 19.11 -39.40 2.71
CA LYS A 625 20.07 -38.96 1.69
C LYS A 625 19.63 -39.49 0.33
N CYS A 626 19.86 -38.72 -0.72
CA CYS A 626 19.66 -39.24 -2.06
C CYS A 626 20.59 -40.41 -2.32
N GLN A 627 20.02 -41.53 -2.78
CA GLN A 627 20.81 -42.59 -3.36
C GLN A 627 21.56 -41.96 -4.54
N GLN A 628 22.89 -41.93 -4.47
CA GLN A 628 23.68 -41.70 -5.66
C GLN A 628 23.32 -42.84 -6.62
N ASN A 629 22.59 -42.50 -7.68
CA ASN A 629 22.44 -43.41 -8.81
C ASN A 629 23.84 -43.59 -9.38
N ASN A 630 24.50 -44.69 -9.00
CA ASN A 630 25.64 -45.21 -9.73
C ASN A 630 25.11 -45.61 -11.12
N PHE A 631 25.25 -44.70 -12.08
CA PHE A 631 25.16 -45.02 -13.50
C PHE A 631 26.48 -45.57 -14.00
#